data_AF-A0A077XM93-F1
#
_entry.id   AF-A0A077XM93-F1
#
_cell.length_a   1.000
_cell.length_b   1.000
_cell.length_c   1.000
_cell.angle_alpha   90.00
_cell.angle_beta   90.00
_cell.angle_gamma   90.00
#
_symmetry.space_group_name_H-M   'P 1'
#
loop_
_entity.id
_entity.type
_entity.pdbx_description
1 polymer ?
#
loop_
_entity_poly.entity_id
_entity_poly.type
_entity_poly.pdbx_seq_one_letter_code
_entity_poly.pdbx_strand_id
1 'polypeptide(L)'
;MIIAKTNSKKEFKDTSIATTASAEFGFSYQVLKSTNLNELDDKVLQYSTLKKYQQKCNNWLGLGSFANSSNLVDFMLYLDEPWVVDSQMQEVCLNFFKNAKGKIIQINKSTSIGRNDLCPCKSGIKYKRCCGV
;
A
#
# COMPACT_ATOMS: atom_id res chain seq x y z
N MET A 1 5.74 -2.17 -25.67
CA MET A 1 5.07 -0.86 -25.50
C MET A 1 3.99 -1.04 -24.45
N ILE A 2 4.17 -0.49 -23.24
CA ILE A 2 3.15 -0.56 -22.19
C ILE A 2 2.02 0.37 -22.61
N ILE A 3 0.85 -0.17 -22.96
CA ILE A 3 -0.36 0.62 -23.18
C ILE A 3 -0.82 1.05 -21.79
N ALA A 4 -0.33 2.19 -21.31
CA ALA A 4 -0.83 2.80 -20.09
C ALA A 4 -2.31 3.15 -20.30
N LYS A 5 -3.17 2.80 -19.34
CA LYS A 5 -4.56 3.27 -19.35
C LYS A 5 -4.52 4.80 -19.42
N THR A 6 -4.99 5.35 -20.53
CA THR A 6 -4.91 6.78 -20.87
C THR A 6 -5.82 7.68 -20.02
N ASN A 7 -6.69 7.10 -19.20
CA ASN A 7 -7.60 7.83 -18.31
C ASN A 7 -7.19 7.68 -16.84
N SER A 8 -6.05 8.24 -16.46
CA SER A 8 -5.74 8.53 -15.06
C SER A 8 -6.09 9.98 -14.76
N LYS A 9 -7.03 10.23 -13.86
CA LYS A 9 -7.37 11.57 -13.38
C LYS A 9 -6.90 11.72 -11.93
N LYS A 10 -6.32 12.88 -11.59
CA LYS A 10 -6.09 13.22 -10.19
C LYS A 10 -7.45 13.40 -9.52
N GLU A 11 -7.68 12.67 -8.43
CA GLU A 11 -8.95 12.72 -7.71
C GLU A 11 -9.03 13.93 -6.74
N PHE A 12 -7.93 14.71 -6.63
CA PHE A 12 -7.81 15.90 -5.78
C PHE A 12 -8.39 15.69 -4.38
N LYS A 13 -8.13 14.52 -3.77
CA LYS A 13 -8.70 14.13 -2.48
C LYS A 13 -7.67 13.48 -1.57
N ASP A 14 -7.90 13.59 -0.27
CA ASP A 14 -7.10 12.89 0.72
C ASP A 14 -7.29 11.39 0.54
N THR A 15 -6.20 10.65 0.40
CA THR A 15 -6.23 9.19 0.20
C THR A 15 -5.02 8.57 0.84
N SER A 16 -5.21 7.46 1.52
CA SER A 16 -4.11 6.63 2.02
C SER A 16 -4.25 5.21 1.50
N ILE A 17 -3.12 4.61 1.17
CA ILE A 17 -2.99 3.19 0.88
C ILE A 17 -1.81 2.64 1.66
N ALA A 18 -1.91 1.41 2.11
CA ALA A 18 -0.81 0.67 2.73
C ALA A 18 -0.88 -0.78 2.30
N THR A 19 0.28 -1.41 2.18
CA THR A 19 0.40 -2.86 2.04
C THR A 19 1.73 -3.31 2.59
N THR A 20 1.78 -4.58 2.99
CA THR A 20 3.04 -5.27 3.27
C THR A 20 3.51 -5.99 2.02
N ALA A 21 4.82 -6.07 1.83
CA ALA A 21 5.44 -6.93 0.82
C ALA A 21 5.91 -8.25 1.46
N SER A 22 6.31 -8.20 2.73
CA SER A 22 6.67 -9.36 3.55
C SER A 22 6.35 -9.08 5.03
N ALA A 23 6.65 -10.04 5.91
CA ALA A 23 6.60 -9.79 7.36
C ALA A 23 7.62 -8.70 7.79
N GLU A 24 8.73 -8.58 7.06
CA GLU A 24 9.81 -7.65 7.39
C GLU A 24 9.55 -6.23 6.86
N PHE A 25 8.85 -6.09 5.73
CA PHE A 25 8.74 -4.82 5.02
C PHE A 25 7.32 -4.50 4.56
N GLY A 26 6.90 -3.26 4.79
CA GLY A 26 5.71 -2.67 4.21
C GLY A 26 5.92 -1.25 3.70
N PHE A 27 4.89 -0.72 3.04
CA PHE A 27 4.88 0.66 2.62
C PHE A 27 3.48 1.27 2.72
N SER A 28 3.46 2.60 2.83
CA SER A 28 2.25 3.39 2.71
C SER A 28 2.46 4.57 1.80
N TYR A 29 1.41 4.98 1.11
CA TYR A 29 1.38 6.16 0.28
C TYR A 29 0.18 7.02 0.67
N GLN A 30 0.42 8.31 0.91
CA GLN A 30 -0.58 9.29 1.28
C GLN A 30 -0.64 10.43 0.29
N VAL A 31 -1.86 10.83 -0.03
CA VAL A 31 -2.16 12.02 -0.82
C VAL A 31 -2.92 12.98 0.09
N LEU A 32 -2.51 14.24 0.15
CA LEU A 32 -3.19 15.30 0.90
C LEU A 32 -3.58 16.45 -0.02
N LYS A 33 -4.77 17.04 0.17
CA LYS A 33 -5.18 18.28 -0.52
C LYS A 33 -4.39 19.52 -0.10
N SER A 34 -3.68 19.44 1.02
CA SER A 34 -2.83 20.51 1.52
C SER A 34 -1.67 20.82 0.56
N THR A 35 -0.94 21.88 0.85
CA THR A 35 0.35 22.23 0.23
C THR A 35 1.43 22.47 1.28
N ASN A 36 1.11 22.22 2.56
CA ASN A 36 2.02 22.41 3.68
C ASN A 36 2.90 21.15 3.86
N LEU A 37 4.22 21.32 3.71
CA LEU A 37 5.18 20.22 3.83
C LEU A 37 5.24 19.63 5.24
N ASN A 38 5.12 20.46 6.27
CA ASN A 38 5.13 19.97 7.65
C ASN A 38 3.89 19.12 7.95
N GLU A 39 2.74 19.53 7.43
CA GLU A 39 1.52 18.72 7.54
C GLU A 39 1.68 17.38 6.79
N LEU A 40 2.29 17.39 5.61
CA LEU A 40 2.57 16.17 4.86
C LEU A 40 3.51 15.25 5.61
N ASP A 41 4.61 15.78 6.15
CA ASP A 41 5.56 15.05 6.99
C ASP A 41 4.86 14.40 8.19
N ASP A 42 4.17 15.21 9.02
CA ASP A 42 3.48 14.73 10.22
C ASP A 42 2.48 13.60 9.91
N LYS A 43 1.71 13.74 8.83
CA LYS A 43 0.74 12.73 8.40
C LYS A 43 1.44 11.47 7.88
N VAL A 44 2.50 11.62 7.09
CA VAL A 44 3.28 10.49 6.57
C VAL A 44 3.94 9.74 7.71
N LEU A 45 4.57 10.43 8.66
CA LEU A 45 5.18 9.86 9.85
C LEU A 45 4.17 9.12 10.73
N GLN A 46 3.08 9.78 11.12
CA GLN A 46 2.07 9.18 11.99
C GLN A 46 1.49 7.91 11.38
N TYR A 47 0.99 7.98 10.15
CA TYR A 47 0.33 6.83 9.51
C TYR A 47 1.31 5.68 9.26
N SER A 48 2.54 5.98 8.81
CA SER A 48 3.56 4.96 8.52
C SER A 48 3.98 4.23 9.79
N THR A 49 4.18 4.96 10.89
CA THR A 49 4.53 4.39 12.20
C THR A 49 3.42 3.47 12.71
N LEU A 50 2.17 3.92 12.65
CA LEU A 50 1.03 3.12 13.11
C LEU A 50 0.77 1.91 12.21
N LYS A 51 0.98 2.03 10.89
CA LYS A 51 0.84 0.90 9.97
C LYS A 51 1.96 -0.12 10.13
N LYS A 52 3.21 0.33 10.29
CA LYS A 52 4.34 -0.53 10.64
C LYS A 52 4.04 -1.35 11.89
N TYR A 53 3.57 -0.68 12.95
CA TYR A 53 3.22 -1.34 14.20
C TYR A 53 2.03 -2.31 14.03
N GLN A 54 0.93 -1.87 13.40
CA GLN A 54 -0.26 -2.69 13.17
C GLN A 54 0.05 -3.97 12.38
N GLN A 55 0.96 -3.89 11.41
CA GLN A 55 1.34 -5.01 10.55
C GLN A 55 2.54 -5.82 11.07
N LYS A 56 3.12 -5.42 12.20
CA LYS A 56 4.28 -6.06 12.84
C LYS A 56 5.52 -6.13 11.94
N CYS A 57 5.77 -5.07 11.17
CA CYS A 57 6.95 -4.98 10.30
C CYS A 57 8.14 -4.31 10.98
N ASN A 58 9.36 -4.77 10.66
CA ASN A 58 10.61 -4.15 11.11
C ASN A 58 10.95 -2.90 10.27
N ASN A 59 10.57 -2.91 9.00
CA ASN A 59 10.90 -1.86 8.04
C ASN A 59 9.64 -1.29 7.39
N TRP A 60 9.62 0.04 7.19
CA TRP A 60 8.49 0.69 6.54
C TRP A 60 8.90 1.89 5.67
N LEU A 61 8.45 1.90 4.42
CA LEU A 61 8.59 3.05 3.53
C LEU A 61 7.30 3.88 3.52
N GLY A 62 7.38 5.10 4.06
CA GLY A 62 6.29 6.07 4.02
C GLY A 62 6.48 7.05 2.88
N LEU A 63 5.46 7.24 2.06
CA LEU A 63 5.47 8.15 0.93
C LEU A 63 4.29 9.13 1.03
N GLY A 64 4.52 10.36 0.61
CA GLY A 64 3.52 11.42 0.63
C GLY A 64 3.59 12.30 -0.62
N SER A 65 2.42 12.75 -1.08
CA SER A 65 2.30 13.73 -2.16
C SER A 65 1.13 14.68 -1.93
N PHE A 66 1.23 15.88 -2.47
CA PHE A 66 0.10 16.79 -2.54
C PHE A 66 -0.79 16.46 -3.72
N ALA A 67 -2.10 16.58 -3.53
CA ALA A 67 -3.09 16.23 -4.54
C ALA A 67 -3.00 17.13 -5.79
N ASN A 68 -2.43 18.33 -5.64
CA ASN A 68 -2.18 19.28 -6.73
C ASN A 68 -0.74 19.25 -7.26
N SER A 69 0.20 18.56 -6.61
CA SER A 69 1.59 18.52 -7.04
C SER A 69 1.77 17.77 -8.35
N SER A 70 2.66 18.23 -9.21
CA SER A 70 3.10 17.49 -10.40
C SER A 70 4.02 16.32 -10.07
N ASN A 71 4.57 16.27 -8.85
CA ASN A 71 5.47 15.21 -8.43
C ASN A 71 4.70 13.93 -8.10
N LEU A 72 5.36 12.79 -8.31
CA LEU A 72 4.83 11.50 -7.87
C LEU A 72 5.00 11.31 -6.36
N VAL A 73 6.06 11.89 -5.78
CA VAL A 73 6.40 11.85 -4.36
C VAL A 73 6.92 13.23 -3.99
N ASP A 74 6.26 13.92 -3.08
CA ASP A 74 6.72 15.19 -2.49
C ASP A 74 7.48 14.96 -1.17
N PHE A 75 7.23 13.82 -0.50
CA PHE A 75 7.85 13.47 0.77
C PHE A 75 8.07 11.94 0.88
N MET A 76 9.20 11.55 1.50
CA MET A 76 9.57 10.16 1.72
C MET A 76 10.20 10.01 3.11
N LEU A 77 9.81 8.97 3.84
CA LEU A 77 10.44 8.53 5.07
C LEU A 77 10.71 7.03 5.03
N TYR A 78 11.72 6.58 5.77
CA TYR A 78 12.02 5.17 5.97
C TYR A 78 12.18 4.90 7.46
N LEU A 79 11.41 3.95 8.00
CA LEU A 79 11.48 3.51 9.39
C LEU A 79 12.21 2.17 9.43
N ASP A 80 13.36 2.11 10.10
CA ASP A 80 14.22 0.93 10.21
C ASP A 80 14.46 0.59 11.68
N GLU A 81 13.44 0.02 12.32
CA GLU A 81 13.54 -0.32 13.74
C GLU A 81 12.79 -1.63 13.97
N PRO A 82 13.37 -2.61 14.66
CA PRO A 82 12.69 -3.87 14.95
C PRO A 82 11.33 -3.63 15.62
N TRP A 83 10.34 -4.41 15.21
CA TRP A 83 9.03 -4.35 15.85
C TRP A 83 9.14 -4.91 17.28
N VAL A 84 8.70 -4.10 18.24
CA VAL A 84 8.63 -4.48 19.65
C VAL A 84 7.23 -4.30 20.18
N VAL A 85 6.85 -5.18 21.12
CA VAL A 85 5.57 -5.07 21.82
C VAL A 85 5.61 -3.83 22.70
N ASP A 86 4.67 -2.92 22.47
CA ASP A 86 4.50 -1.69 23.25
C ASP A 86 3.00 -1.46 23.47
N SER A 87 2.58 -1.44 24.74
CA SER A 87 1.18 -1.31 25.14
C SER A 87 0.58 0.05 24.79
N GLN A 88 1.35 1.13 24.89
CA GLN A 88 0.91 2.47 24.51
C GLN A 88 0.72 2.55 22.99
N MET A 89 1.68 2.03 22.23
CA MET A 89 1.56 1.96 20.77
C MET A 89 0.39 1.10 20.31
N GLN A 90 0.08 0.01 21.04
CA GLN A 90 -1.09 -0.80 20.77
C GLN A 90 -2.39 -0.02 20.95
N GLU A 91 -2.52 0.73 22.05
CA GLU A 91 -3.69 1.56 22.32
C GLU A 91 -3.85 2.67 21.27
N VAL A 92 -2.78 3.38 20.94
CA VAL A 92 -2.80 4.44 19.91
C VAL A 92 -3.21 3.86 18.55
N CYS A 93 -2.62 2.71 18.15
CA CYS A 93 -2.99 2.02 16.91
C CYS A 93 -4.48 1.65 16.86
N LEU A 94 -4.99 1.06 17.96
CA LEU A 94 -6.39 0.65 18.05
C LEU A 94 -7.32 1.85 17.94
N ASN A 95 -7.04 2.93 18.65
CA ASN A 95 -7.85 4.15 18.62
C ASN A 95 -7.82 4.84 17.25
N PHE A 96 -6.64 4.92 16.62
CA PHE A 96 -6.48 5.56 15.31
C PHE A 96 -7.26 4.81 14.21
N PHE A 97 -7.20 3.48 14.19
CA PHE A 97 -7.88 2.67 13.18
C PHE A 97 -9.29 2.21 13.55
N LYS A 98 -9.79 2.56 14.74
CA LYS A 98 -11.12 2.13 15.26
C LYS A 98 -12.26 2.37 14.26
N ASN A 99 -12.23 3.52 13.59
CA ASN A 99 -13.26 3.94 12.64
C ASN A 99 -12.78 3.91 11.18
N ALA A 100 -11.65 3.26 10.90
CA ALA A 100 -11.08 3.23 9.55
C ALA A 100 -11.98 2.40 8.62
N LYS A 101 -12.68 3.07 7.71
CA LYS A 101 -13.51 2.46 6.65
C LYS A 101 -12.68 2.03 5.44
N GLY A 102 -11.42 1.64 5.66
CA GLY A 102 -10.52 1.24 4.59
C GLY A 102 -11.05 -0.01 3.88
N LYS A 103 -11.12 0.03 2.55
CA LYS A 103 -11.47 -1.15 1.75
C LYS A 103 -10.23 -2.00 1.58
N ILE A 104 -10.22 -3.21 2.16
CA ILE A 104 -9.18 -4.20 1.87
C ILE A 104 -9.39 -4.68 0.43
N ILE A 105 -8.42 -4.41 -0.44
CA ILE A 105 -8.40 -4.91 -1.81
C ILE A 105 -7.48 -6.12 -1.83
N GLN A 106 -8.04 -7.30 -2.11
CA GLN A 106 -7.23 -8.50 -2.32
C GLN A 106 -6.55 -8.42 -3.69
N ILE A 107 -5.28 -8.01 -3.69
CA ILE A 107 -4.40 -8.13 -4.85
C ILE A 107 -4.02 -9.61 -4.88
N ASN A 108 -4.53 -10.35 -5.87
CA ASN A 108 -4.55 -11.81 -5.97
C ASN A 108 -5.67 -12.49 -5.17
N LYS A 109 -6.92 -12.33 -5.65
CA LYS A 109 -7.71 -13.55 -5.81
C LYS A 109 -6.95 -14.33 -6.88
N SER A 110 -6.03 -15.22 -6.49
CA SER A 110 -5.78 -16.37 -7.34
C SER A 110 -7.17 -17.01 -7.46
N THR A 111 -7.88 -16.74 -8.55
CA THR A 111 -8.73 -17.81 -9.08
C THR A 111 -7.77 -18.97 -9.14
N SER A 112 -7.90 -19.91 -8.23
CA SER A 112 -7.13 -21.14 -8.24
C SER A 112 -7.38 -21.74 -9.60
N ILE A 113 -6.52 -21.41 -10.56
CA ILE A 113 -6.72 -21.81 -11.93
C ILE A 113 -6.44 -23.30 -11.92
N GLY A 114 -7.45 -24.09 -12.23
CA GLY A 114 -7.31 -25.52 -12.26
C GLY A 114 -6.18 -25.87 -13.20
N ARG A 115 -5.34 -26.85 -12.85
CA ARG A 115 -4.26 -27.35 -13.74
C ARG A 115 -4.77 -27.67 -15.16
N ASN A 116 -6.06 -27.98 -15.29
CA ASN A 116 -6.71 -28.31 -16.56
C ASN A 116 -7.46 -27.14 -17.23
N ASP A 117 -7.58 -25.97 -16.59
CA ASP A 117 -8.23 -24.78 -17.18
C ASP A 117 -7.36 -24.18 -18.27
N LEU A 118 -7.97 -23.39 -19.17
CA LEU A 118 -7.25 -22.66 -20.21
C LEU A 118 -6.29 -21.64 -19.59
N CYS A 119 -5.07 -21.58 -20.11
CA CYS A 119 -4.02 -20.71 -19.59
C CYS A 119 -4.40 -19.22 -19.72
N PRO A 120 -4.19 -18.39 -18.68
CA PRO A 120 -4.62 -16.99 -18.69
C PRO A 120 -3.76 -16.12 -19.61
N CYS A 121 -2.62 -16.63 -20.10
CA CYS A 121 -1.82 -16.01 -21.16
C CYS A 121 -2.48 -16.11 -22.55
N LYS A 122 -3.68 -16.70 -22.65
CA LYS A 122 -4.48 -16.84 -23.88
C LYS A 122 -3.80 -17.66 -24.98
N SER A 123 -2.92 -18.59 -24.61
CA SER A 123 -2.30 -19.53 -25.56
C SER A 123 -3.26 -20.59 -26.11
N GLY A 124 -4.47 -20.72 -25.54
CA GLY A 124 -5.45 -21.73 -25.94
C GLY A 124 -5.18 -23.14 -25.41
N ILE A 125 -4.12 -23.34 -24.62
CA ILE A 125 -3.74 -24.64 -24.03
C ILE A 125 -3.95 -24.66 -22.51
N LYS A 126 -4.02 -25.86 -21.91
CA LYS A 126 -4.23 -26.06 -20.46
C LYS A 126 -3.09 -25.45 -19.63
N TYR A 127 -3.41 -24.87 -18.48
CA TYR A 127 -2.45 -24.18 -17.59
C TYR A 127 -1.23 -25.05 -17.25
N LYS A 128 -1.42 -26.33 -16.90
CA LYS A 128 -0.32 -27.27 -16.59
C LYS A 128 0.65 -27.56 -17.74
N ARG A 129 0.30 -27.18 -18.98
CA ARG A 129 1.13 -27.36 -20.18
C ARG A 129 1.67 -26.02 -20.70
N CYS A 130 1.49 -24.93 -19.96
CA CYS A 130 1.84 -23.59 -20.39
C CYS A 130 2.55 -22.84 -19.25
N CYS A 131 1.90 -21.89 -18.59
CA CYS A 131 2.51 -21.12 -17.51
C CYS A 131 2.55 -21.85 -16.15
N GLY A 132 1.93 -23.03 -16.03
CA GLY A 132 1.92 -23.86 -14.83
C GLY A 132 2.93 -25.01 -14.85
N VAL A 133 4.01 -24.86 -15.64
CA VAL A 133 5.18 -25.76 -15.66
C VAL A 133 6.07 -25.44 -14.47
#